data_AF-A0A817E7M7-F1
#
_entry.id   AF-A0A817E7M7-F1
#
_cell.length_a   1.000
_cell.length_b   1.000
_cell.length_c   1.000
_cell.angle_alpha   90.00
_cell.angle_beta   90.00
_cell.angle_gamma   90.00
#
_symmetry.space_group_name_H-M   'P 1'
#
loop_
_entity.id
_entity.type
_entity.pdbx_description
1 polymer ?
#
loop_
_entity_poly.entity_id
_entity_poly.type
_entity_poly.pdbx_seq_one_letter_code
_entity_poly.pdbx_strand_id
1 'polypeptide(L)'
;MHHQPKLAASVSIGNPACESRDQERTSRRMNRVAGSATVLDKDDIVAARLRGARSSGPDASLHSSDTDNLPAQIRTPKSYASEIFGVDRSTSEELRTLLKYLRRQLPPMDKQGPMSGKCIPETDQMEDFLKRNFGFYNNGQYIVSGVRAFELRKPLSKMESNARIYFPHEHRGSFTMTVSEIRRWQNSFAVYADKSISGTDKVFLYKALQGKSKDGDEAFRMKFVVRISDCPILMKFDAKILPRSLDEYWPNNIKLVSVTGIDFAGRQHDAKDITTYITNWEKVFELDRTTGMPAVFHGRDFRPLKRHPPVVLDEQRLVNDLICMVRTRLRACDIEGVQIVVETGIGLGVFAGKHIGIDGQVRMLSAYAVRYVLQNEWSVYKNIRAIVFALPIFSRTLDGHQLPDTYHDFVNEFRESKYRGPIPVLIADQDMHELTIAIALQGFRVSQLNPADSHGVFGEYWQNHGPAVEEKLALTTVGLLVQHHLINPSVLDHSKYHFI
;
A
#
# COMPACT_ATOMS: atom_id res chain seq x y z
N MET A 1 0.01 -46.85 40.55
CA MET A 1 -0.31 -48.13 39.88
C MET A 1 -0.53 -47.83 38.40
N HIS A 2 0.54 -47.60 37.63
CA HIS A 2 1.29 -48.60 36.83
C HIS A 2 0.40 -49.49 35.96
N HIS A 3 0.35 -49.19 34.66
CA HIS A 3 0.96 -50.06 33.64
C HIS A 3 1.07 -49.36 32.27
N GLN A 4 2.31 -49.26 31.80
CA GLN A 4 2.68 -49.26 30.37
C GLN A 4 2.57 -50.69 29.81
N PRO A 5 2.69 -50.83 28.48
CA PRO A 5 3.69 -51.77 27.98
C PRO A 5 4.65 -51.16 26.93
N LYS A 6 5.86 -51.72 26.95
CA LYS A 6 7.04 -51.44 26.13
C LYS A 6 7.06 -52.25 24.83
N LEU A 7 7.66 -51.64 23.81
CA LEU A 7 8.62 -52.13 22.80
C LEU A 7 8.74 -53.64 22.50
N ALA A 8 8.81 -53.96 21.20
CA ALA A 8 9.88 -54.79 20.63
C ALA A 8 10.08 -54.49 19.12
N ALA A 9 11.34 -54.36 18.73
CA ALA A 9 11.84 -54.24 17.36
C ALA A 9 12.36 -55.61 16.88
N SER A 10 12.38 -55.84 15.57
CA SER A 10 13.31 -56.79 14.94
C SER A 10 13.60 -56.43 13.48
N VAL A 11 14.89 -56.51 13.16
CA VAL A 11 15.58 -56.25 11.88
C VAL A 11 15.75 -57.57 11.12
N SER A 12 15.64 -57.55 9.79
CA SER A 12 16.41 -58.40 8.84
C SER A 12 16.15 -57.90 7.41
N ILE A 13 17.12 -57.27 6.72
CA ILE A 13 18.12 -57.84 5.80
C ILE A 13 17.49 -58.61 4.62
N GLY A 14 17.73 -58.12 3.40
CA GLY A 14 17.47 -58.87 2.17
C GLY A 14 17.56 -58.03 0.88
N ASN A 15 18.78 -57.69 0.44
CA ASN A 15 19.10 -57.51 -0.99
C ASN A 15 19.38 -58.90 -1.57
N PRO A 16 19.07 -59.16 -2.86
CA PRO A 16 20.17 -59.06 -3.84
C PRO A 16 19.77 -58.53 -5.22
N ALA A 17 20.80 -58.03 -5.89
CA ALA A 17 20.86 -57.62 -7.29
C ALA A 17 21.01 -58.82 -8.25
N CYS A 18 20.64 -58.60 -9.51
CA CYS A 18 21.23 -59.19 -10.74
C CYS A 18 20.64 -58.39 -11.93
N GLU A 19 21.36 -57.52 -12.65
CA GLU A 19 22.23 -57.82 -13.82
C GLU A 19 21.62 -58.90 -14.75
N SER A 20 21.44 -58.74 -16.06
CA SER A 20 22.26 -58.05 -17.06
C SER A 20 21.56 -57.97 -18.45
N ARG A 21 21.86 -56.88 -19.20
CA ARG A 21 22.27 -56.77 -20.63
C ARG A 21 21.52 -57.53 -21.75
N ASP A 22 21.15 -56.81 -22.80
CA ASP A 22 21.87 -56.72 -24.12
C ASP A 22 21.12 -55.72 -25.04
N GLN A 23 21.78 -54.65 -25.53
CA GLN A 23 22.39 -54.49 -26.88
C GLN A 23 21.39 -54.61 -28.06
N GLU A 24 21.49 -53.93 -29.20
CA GLU A 24 22.19 -52.75 -29.75
C GLU A 24 21.68 -52.68 -31.22
N ARG A 25 21.62 -51.48 -31.83
CA ARG A 25 21.93 -51.16 -33.25
C ARG A 25 20.85 -50.57 -34.18
N THR A 26 21.16 -49.31 -34.54
CA THR A 26 21.19 -48.70 -35.89
C THR A 26 19.86 -48.41 -36.62
N SER A 27 19.65 -47.30 -37.35
CA SER A 27 20.58 -46.40 -38.05
C SER A 27 19.89 -45.10 -38.53
N ARG A 28 20.60 -43.96 -38.37
CA ARG A 28 20.96 -42.91 -39.35
C ARG A 28 19.93 -42.02 -40.10
N ARG A 29 20.35 -40.73 -40.16
CA ARG A 29 20.20 -39.65 -41.19
C ARG A 29 18.92 -38.79 -41.14
N MET A 30 18.91 -37.45 -41.22
CA MET A 30 19.87 -36.35 -41.53
C MET A 30 19.47 -35.11 -40.67
N ASN A 31 20.33 -34.30 -40.06
CA ASN A 31 21.28 -33.26 -40.53
C ASN A 31 20.69 -31.96 -41.16
N ARG A 32 21.19 -30.82 -40.63
CA ARG A 32 21.12 -29.38 -41.03
C ARG A 32 20.04 -28.53 -40.32
N VAL A 33 20.29 -27.33 -39.77
CA VAL A 33 21.42 -26.36 -39.70
C VAL A 33 21.09 -25.43 -38.50
N ALA A 34 21.90 -25.37 -37.43
CA ALA A 34 22.91 -24.34 -37.11
C ALA A 34 22.44 -22.87 -37.18
N GLY A 35 22.44 -22.20 -36.01
CA GLY A 35 22.24 -20.75 -35.84
C GLY A 35 22.64 -20.35 -34.43
N SER A 36 23.84 -19.76 -34.30
CA SER A 36 24.57 -19.48 -33.07
C SER A 36 23.97 -18.35 -32.23
N ALA A 37 24.19 -18.47 -30.92
CA ALA A 37 24.14 -17.40 -29.95
C ALA A 37 25.22 -16.34 -30.23
N THR A 38 24.89 -15.07 -30.00
CA THR A 38 25.87 -14.03 -29.63
C THR A 38 25.22 -13.05 -28.66
N VAL A 39 25.88 -12.93 -27.51
CA VAL A 39 25.81 -11.86 -26.52
C VAL A 39 26.23 -10.55 -27.17
N LEU A 40 25.52 -9.44 -26.93
CA LEU A 40 26.08 -8.10 -27.09
C LEU A 40 25.66 -7.18 -25.94
N ASP A 41 26.68 -6.45 -25.51
CA ASP A 41 26.84 -5.63 -24.33
C ASP A 41 26.26 -4.22 -24.53
N LYS A 42 26.21 -3.50 -23.41
CA LYS A 42 25.87 -2.08 -23.25
C LYS A 42 26.86 -1.18 -24.00
N ASP A 43 26.43 0.08 -24.12
CA ASP A 43 27.13 1.25 -24.68
C ASP A 43 26.88 1.48 -26.17
N ASP A 44 25.86 2.30 -26.47
CA ASP A 44 26.00 3.46 -27.37
C ASP A 44 24.67 4.21 -27.52
N ILE A 45 24.77 5.56 -27.48
CA ILE A 45 23.89 6.61 -28.03
C ILE A 45 23.64 7.74 -27.01
N VAL A 46 24.68 8.57 -26.84
CA VAL A 46 24.59 10.01 -26.60
C VAL A 46 25.47 10.66 -27.66
N ALA A 47 24.87 11.34 -28.65
CA ALA A 47 25.37 12.56 -29.30
C ALA A 47 24.72 12.78 -30.67
N ALA A 48 23.77 13.71 -30.73
CA ALA A 48 23.51 14.48 -31.95
C ALA A 48 23.15 15.92 -31.55
N ARG A 49 24.16 16.79 -31.56
CA ARG A 49 23.99 18.25 -31.49
C ARG A 49 24.83 18.88 -32.59
N LEU A 50 24.20 19.86 -33.27
CA LEU A 50 24.77 21.01 -33.98
C LEU A 50 25.22 20.86 -35.44
N ARG A 51 24.50 21.59 -36.30
CA ARG A 51 24.95 22.61 -37.28
C ARG A 51 23.68 23.25 -37.88
N GLY A 52 23.54 24.56 -38.13
CA GLY A 52 24.45 25.70 -38.11
C GLY A 52 23.67 27.03 -38.12
N ALA A 53 24.40 28.13 -38.02
CA ALA A 53 23.95 29.49 -37.71
C ALA A 53 23.93 30.45 -38.91
N ARG A 54 23.43 31.68 -38.64
CA ARG A 54 23.58 33.01 -39.31
C ARG A 54 22.33 33.51 -40.06
N SER A 55 21.94 34.79 -40.12
CA SER A 55 22.19 36.05 -39.39
C SER A 55 21.49 37.19 -40.17
N SER A 56 20.84 38.17 -39.52
CA SER A 56 20.68 39.62 -39.88
C SER A 56 19.31 40.22 -39.49
N GLY A 57 19.29 41.28 -38.67
CA GLY A 57 18.13 42.20 -38.50
C GLY A 57 18.28 43.44 -39.42
N PRO A 58 17.76 44.65 -39.09
CA PRO A 58 16.52 45.06 -38.39
C PRO A 58 15.66 46.05 -39.23
N ASP A 59 14.37 46.31 -38.89
CA ASP A 59 13.74 47.66 -38.86
C ASP A 59 12.19 47.68 -38.74
N ALA A 60 11.74 48.63 -37.91
CA ALA A 60 10.60 49.56 -38.00
C ALA A 60 9.14 49.14 -38.37
N SER A 61 8.28 49.23 -37.34
CA SER A 61 7.08 50.10 -37.19
C SER A 61 5.75 49.91 -37.97
N LEU A 62 4.68 49.99 -37.16
CA LEU A 62 3.35 50.62 -37.36
C LEU A 62 2.16 49.86 -37.99
N HIS A 63 1.14 49.71 -37.13
CA HIS A 63 -0.32 49.70 -37.34
C HIS A 63 -0.95 48.83 -38.46
N SER A 64 -1.76 47.85 -38.06
CA SER A 64 -3.22 48.01 -38.05
C SER A 64 -3.91 46.80 -37.41
N SER A 65 -5.12 47.08 -36.93
CA SER A 65 -6.13 46.22 -36.34
C SER A 65 -6.19 44.78 -36.83
N ASP A 66 -6.24 43.83 -35.91
CA ASP A 66 -7.35 42.87 -35.87
C ASP A 66 -7.58 42.38 -34.44
N THR A 67 -8.79 42.61 -33.98
CA THR A 67 -9.41 42.08 -32.77
C THR A 67 -9.45 40.56 -32.81
N ASP A 68 -9.55 39.95 -31.62
CA ASP A 68 -9.75 38.52 -31.37
C ASP A 68 -8.49 37.65 -31.30
N ASN A 69 -7.84 37.68 -30.13
CA ASN A 69 -7.19 36.50 -29.55
C ASN A 69 -6.93 36.73 -28.05
N LEU A 70 -8.02 36.80 -27.27
CA LEU A 70 -7.93 36.52 -25.83
C LEU A 70 -7.68 35.01 -25.68
N PRO A 71 -6.62 34.58 -24.96
CA PRO A 71 -6.40 33.16 -24.70
C PRO A 71 -7.63 32.62 -23.99
N ALA A 72 -8.12 31.51 -24.52
CA ALA A 72 -9.28 30.78 -24.03
C ALA A 72 -9.35 30.85 -22.50
N GLN A 73 -10.46 31.42 -22.02
CA GLN A 73 -10.86 31.35 -20.62
C GLN A 73 -10.51 29.96 -20.11
N ILE A 74 -9.65 29.92 -19.09
CA ILE A 74 -9.39 28.74 -18.29
C ILE A 74 -10.74 28.18 -17.92
N ARG A 75 -11.15 27.11 -18.62
CA ARG A 75 -12.33 26.34 -18.25
C ARG A 75 -12.02 25.84 -16.85
N THR A 76 -12.68 26.44 -15.86
CA THR A 76 -12.78 25.87 -14.53
C THR A 76 -13.22 24.40 -14.70
N PRO A 77 -12.49 23.42 -14.17
CA PRO A 77 -12.94 22.04 -14.21
C PRO A 77 -14.34 21.97 -13.59
N LYS A 78 -15.27 21.41 -14.35
CA LYS A 78 -16.64 21.10 -13.93
C LYS A 78 -16.59 20.19 -12.70
N SER A 79 -17.26 20.60 -11.62
CA SER A 79 -17.60 19.85 -10.39
C SER A 79 -16.61 18.80 -9.88
N TYR A 80 -15.92 19.10 -8.78
CA TYR A 80 -15.19 18.11 -7.99
C TYR A 80 -16.12 16.99 -7.52
N ALA A 81 -15.78 15.73 -7.82
CA ALA A 81 -16.55 14.58 -7.39
C ALA A 81 -16.30 14.33 -5.90
N SER A 82 -17.27 14.73 -5.09
CA SER A 82 -17.24 14.52 -3.65
C SER A 82 -18.63 14.54 -3.05
N GLU A 83 -18.87 13.62 -2.13
CA GLU A 83 -20.18 13.39 -1.51
C GLU A 83 -20.07 13.18 -0.01
N ILE A 84 -21.04 13.72 0.71
CA ILE A 84 -21.10 13.66 2.17
C ILE A 84 -22.38 12.92 2.57
N PHE A 85 -22.24 11.93 3.45
CA PHE A 85 -23.30 11.10 3.99
C PHE A 85 -23.31 11.18 5.52
N GLY A 86 -24.47 10.93 6.14
CA GLY A 86 -24.59 10.87 7.60
C GLY A 86 -24.41 12.19 8.36
N VAL A 87 -24.36 13.34 7.68
CA VAL A 87 -24.38 14.65 8.37
C VAL A 87 -25.81 15.04 8.70
N ASP A 88 -26.06 15.33 9.97
CA ASP A 88 -27.36 15.76 10.47
C ASP A 88 -27.27 16.92 11.48
N ARG A 89 -28.35 17.17 12.21
CA ARG A 89 -28.43 18.25 13.21
C ARG A 89 -27.53 18.00 14.42
N SER A 90 -27.24 16.74 14.76
CA SER A 90 -26.38 16.35 15.88
C SER A 90 -24.89 16.51 15.58
N THR A 91 -24.50 16.53 14.30
CA THR A 91 -23.12 16.80 13.89
C THR A 91 -22.66 18.18 14.36
N SER A 92 -21.49 18.31 14.99
CA SER A 92 -21.01 19.60 15.49
C SER A 92 -20.69 20.59 14.34
N GLU A 93 -20.80 21.89 14.62
CA GLU A 93 -20.56 22.91 13.59
C GLU A 93 -19.10 22.94 13.10
N GLU A 94 -18.16 22.69 14.00
CA GLU A 94 -16.75 22.52 13.71
C GLU A 94 -16.53 21.41 12.66
N LEU A 95 -17.13 20.23 12.86
CA LEU A 95 -17.01 19.11 11.93
C LEU A 95 -17.72 19.39 10.60
N ARG A 96 -18.91 19.99 10.64
CA ARG A 96 -19.62 20.41 9.41
C ARG A 96 -18.78 21.39 8.60
N THR A 97 -18.09 22.32 9.26
CA THR A 97 -17.20 23.29 8.62
C THR A 97 -16.00 22.59 7.99
N LEU A 98 -15.35 21.67 8.71
CA LEU A 98 -14.25 20.87 8.18
C LEU A 98 -14.66 20.10 6.93
N LEU A 99 -15.75 19.31 6.97
CA LEU A 99 -16.18 18.50 5.82
C LEU A 99 -16.54 19.38 4.60
N LYS A 100 -17.18 20.53 4.82
CA LYS A 100 -17.44 21.51 3.75
C LYS A 100 -16.15 22.10 3.16
N TYR A 101 -15.16 22.37 4.00
CA TYR A 101 -13.85 22.86 3.58
C TYR A 101 -13.11 21.83 2.71
N LEU A 102 -12.95 20.60 3.21
CA LEU A 102 -12.28 19.50 2.48
C LEU A 102 -12.93 19.24 1.12
N ARG A 103 -14.27 19.28 1.08
CA ARG A 103 -15.06 19.08 -0.14
C ARG A 103 -14.81 20.15 -1.21
N ARG A 104 -14.59 21.41 -0.81
CA ARG A 104 -14.62 22.57 -1.73
C ARG A 104 -13.26 23.13 -2.09
N GLN A 105 -12.27 22.98 -1.22
CA GLN A 105 -11.03 23.76 -1.28
C GLN A 105 -9.80 22.96 -1.72
N LEU A 106 -9.89 21.63 -1.76
CA LEU A 106 -8.78 20.79 -2.20
C LEU A 106 -8.96 20.39 -3.68
N PRO A 107 -7.90 20.48 -4.50
CA PRO A 107 -7.96 20.07 -5.89
C PRO A 107 -8.18 18.56 -6.02
N PRO A 108 -8.70 18.09 -7.17
CA PRO A 108 -8.80 16.67 -7.44
C PRO A 108 -7.40 16.07 -7.59
N MET A 109 -7.29 14.77 -7.33
CA MET A 109 -6.03 14.05 -7.46
C MET A 109 -5.49 14.10 -8.90
N ASP A 110 -4.20 14.46 -9.08
CA ASP A 110 -3.52 14.38 -10.37
C ASP A 110 -3.13 12.93 -10.71
N LYS A 111 -3.97 12.29 -11.52
CA LYS A 111 -3.85 10.88 -11.94
C LYS A 111 -2.89 10.65 -13.10
N GLN A 112 -2.50 11.71 -13.82
CA GLN A 112 -1.66 11.59 -15.03
C GLN A 112 -0.21 12.01 -14.79
N GLY A 113 0.07 12.72 -13.70
CA GLY A 113 1.44 13.06 -13.29
C GLY A 113 1.91 12.25 -12.07
N PRO A 114 2.03 12.90 -10.91
CA PRO A 114 2.77 12.42 -9.75
C PRO A 114 2.21 11.17 -9.08
N MET A 115 0.91 10.85 -9.19
CA MET A 115 0.37 9.57 -8.70
C MET A 115 0.63 8.39 -9.64
N SER A 116 1.42 8.56 -10.70
CA SER A 116 1.97 7.40 -11.41
C SER A 116 2.78 6.55 -10.43
N GLY A 117 2.77 5.23 -10.63
CA GLY A 117 3.55 4.31 -9.81
C GLY A 117 5.04 4.64 -9.69
N LYS A 118 5.57 5.44 -10.63
CA LYS A 118 6.97 5.86 -10.62
C LYS A 118 7.27 6.71 -9.37
N CYS A 119 8.20 6.23 -8.57
CA CYS A 119 8.62 6.87 -7.32
C CYS A 119 10.12 7.25 -7.30
N ILE A 120 10.76 7.37 -8.48
CA ILE A 120 12.21 7.62 -8.57
C ILE A 120 12.62 8.90 -7.80
N PRO A 121 11.99 10.07 -8.03
CA PRO A 121 12.37 11.28 -7.32
C PRO A 121 12.23 11.14 -5.79
N GLU A 122 11.15 10.51 -5.32
CA GLU A 122 10.87 10.30 -3.91
C GLU A 122 11.87 9.31 -3.29
N THR A 123 12.23 8.25 -4.03
CA THR A 123 13.23 7.25 -3.63
C THR A 123 14.59 7.88 -3.47
N ASP A 124 15.07 8.59 -4.49
CA ASP A 124 16.39 9.21 -4.49
C ASP A 124 16.50 10.24 -3.36
N GLN A 125 15.44 11.03 -3.13
CA GLN A 125 15.40 12.00 -2.05
C GLN A 125 15.41 11.36 -0.66
N MET A 126 14.67 10.26 -0.47
CA MET A 126 14.69 9.51 0.79
C MET A 126 16.03 8.81 1.03
N GLU A 127 16.63 8.19 0.01
CA GLU A 127 17.96 7.61 0.10
C GLU A 127 19.00 8.66 0.49
N ASP A 128 19.01 9.80 -0.19
CA ASP A 128 19.95 10.89 0.11
C ASP A 128 19.75 11.44 1.51
N PHE A 129 18.49 11.60 1.94
CA PHE A 129 18.16 11.97 3.31
C PHE A 129 18.73 10.98 4.32
N LEU A 130 18.51 9.67 4.11
CA LEU A 130 18.98 8.62 5.01
C LEU A 130 20.52 8.52 5.01
N LYS A 131 21.17 8.66 3.84
CA LYS A 131 22.63 8.65 3.68
C LYS A 131 23.26 9.79 4.46
N ARG A 132 22.78 11.02 4.26
CA ARG A 132 23.37 12.22 4.86
C ARG A 132 23.13 12.30 6.37
N ASN A 133 21.91 12.02 6.83
CA ASN A 133 21.54 12.18 8.23
C ASN A 133 21.91 10.95 9.09
N PHE A 134 21.79 9.74 8.54
CA PHE A 134 21.91 8.48 9.32
C PHE A 134 23.02 7.55 8.83
N GLY A 135 23.78 7.93 7.80
CA GLY A 135 24.86 7.10 7.26
C GLY A 135 24.35 5.79 6.68
N PHE A 136 23.20 5.83 6.02
CA PHE A 136 22.60 4.68 5.35
C PHE A 136 23.52 4.06 4.30
N TYR A 137 23.55 2.73 4.25
CA TYR A 137 24.14 1.96 3.15
C TYR A 137 23.47 0.59 3.01
N ASN A 138 23.42 0.08 1.79
CA ASN A 138 22.97 -1.27 1.50
C ASN A 138 24.09 -2.27 1.81
N ASN A 139 23.81 -3.30 2.61
CA ASN A 139 24.81 -4.30 3.00
C ASN A 139 24.87 -5.52 2.06
N GLY A 140 24.08 -5.50 0.98
CA GLY A 140 24.04 -6.56 -0.03
C GLY A 140 23.26 -7.81 0.38
N GLN A 141 22.74 -7.87 1.61
CA GLN A 141 21.89 -8.95 2.08
C GLN A 141 20.42 -8.68 1.73
N TYR A 142 19.58 -9.68 1.94
CA TYR A 142 18.13 -9.61 1.74
C TYR A 142 17.42 -9.87 3.08
N ILE A 143 16.42 -9.06 3.41
CA ILE A 143 15.54 -9.29 4.57
C ILE A 143 14.53 -10.39 4.22
N VAL A 144 13.95 -10.27 3.02
CA VAL A 144 13.05 -11.23 2.37
C VAL A 144 13.36 -11.26 0.87
N SER A 145 12.82 -12.24 0.16
CA SER A 145 13.05 -12.41 -1.28
C SER A 145 12.74 -11.10 -2.04
N GLY A 146 13.73 -10.55 -2.74
CA GLY A 146 13.58 -9.31 -3.52
C GLY A 146 13.79 -8.00 -2.74
N VAL A 147 14.02 -8.07 -1.43
CA VAL A 147 14.09 -6.90 -0.55
C VAL A 147 15.44 -6.78 0.13
N ARG A 148 16.19 -5.75 -0.25
CA ARG A 148 17.54 -5.55 0.27
C ARG A 148 17.53 -5.09 1.72
N ALA A 149 18.44 -5.65 2.49
CA ALA A 149 18.75 -5.18 3.82
C ALA A 149 19.69 -3.96 3.76
N PHE A 150 19.59 -3.12 4.79
CA PHE A 150 20.40 -1.91 4.92
C PHE A 150 20.80 -1.67 6.37
N GLU A 151 21.80 -0.82 6.55
CA GLU A 151 22.30 -0.43 7.86
C GLU A 151 22.47 1.08 7.96
N LEU A 152 22.32 1.61 9.18
CA LEU A 152 22.53 3.02 9.51
C LEU A 152 23.80 3.16 10.35
N ARG A 153 24.86 3.78 9.80
CA ARG A 153 26.13 4.00 10.53
C ARG A 153 26.02 5.03 11.65
N LYS A 154 25.01 5.90 11.59
CA LYS A 154 24.68 6.92 12.59
C LYS A 154 23.26 6.65 13.12
N PRO A 155 23.06 5.61 13.96
CA PRO A 155 21.74 5.26 14.45
C PRO A 155 21.20 6.37 15.36
N LEU A 156 19.87 6.58 15.31
CA LEU A 156 19.17 7.58 16.11
C LEU A 156 19.48 7.49 17.61
N SER A 157 19.75 6.29 18.14
CA SER A 157 20.09 6.07 19.56
C SER A 157 21.40 6.73 20.00
N LYS A 158 22.31 7.03 19.06
CA LYS A 158 23.62 7.65 19.35
C LYS A 158 23.65 9.17 19.11
N MET A 159 22.56 9.75 18.61
CA MET A 159 22.48 11.19 18.31
C MET A 159 21.98 11.98 19.53
N GLU A 160 22.39 13.25 19.65
CA GLU A 160 21.89 14.16 20.70
C GLU A 160 20.41 14.46 20.50
N SER A 161 19.64 14.52 21.59
CA SER A 161 18.17 14.66 21.52
C SER A 161 17.70 15.95 20.83
N ASN A 162 18.45 17.04 20.99
CA ASN A 162 18.18 18.35 20.40
C ASN A 162 18.78 18.52 18.99
N ALA A 163 19.52 17.54 18.48
CA ALA A 163 20.08 17.60 17.14
C ALA A 163 18.95 17.74 16.11
N ARG A 164 19.12 18.68 15.17
CA ARG A 164 18.16 18.98 14.11
C ARG A 164 18.44 18.10 12.90
N ILE A 165 17.36 17.58 12.34
CA ILE A 165 17.33 16.75 11.14
C ILE A 165 16.45 17.48 10.12
N TYR A 166 16.90 17.52 8.87
CA TYR A 166 16.26 18.27 7.79
C TYR A 166 15.92 17.36 6.63
N PHE A 167 14.70 17.50 6.11
CA PHE A 167 14.23 16.84 4.91
C PHE A 167 13.76 17.86 3.86
N PRO A 168 14.42 17.99 2.69
CA PRO A 168 15.71 17.41 2.34
C PRO A 168 16.83 18.08 3.15
N HIS A 169 18.05 17.53 3.08
CA HIS A 169 19.14 17.97 3.94
C HIS A 169 19.53 19.45 3.69
N GLU A 170 19.40 20.30 4.71
CA GLU A 170 19.93 21.68 4.77
C GLU A 170 19.49 22.63 3.63
N HIS A 171 18.24 22.50 3.16
CA HIS A 171 17.68 23.40 2.14
C HIS A 171 16.68 24.43 2.70
N ARG A 172 16.54 25.59 2.05
CA ARG A 172 15.46 26.54 2.35
C ARG A 172 14.11 25.88 2.02
N GLY A 173 13.17 25.88 2.97
CA GLY A 173 11.88 25.20 2.81
C GLY A 173 11.88 23.72 3.19
N SER A 174 12.88 23.25 3.95
CA SER A 174 12.90 21.89 4.47
C SER A 174 11.84 21.64 5.54
N PHE A 175 11.42 20.39 5.66
CA PHE A 175 10.77 19.86 6.84
C PHE A 175 11.82 19.66 7.94
N THR A 176 11.70 20.42 9.03
CA THR A 176 12.65 20.36 10.16
C THR A 176 12.09 19.49 11.28
N MET A 177 12.92 18.66 11.89
CA MET A 177 12.58 17.85 13.06
C MET A 177 13.77 17.72 14.00
N THR A 178 13.52 17.35 15.26
CA THR A 178 14.57 16.98 16.22
C THR A 178 14.66 15.46 16.40
N VAL A 179 15.82 14.97 16.83
CA VAL A 179 15.98 13.56 17.21
C VAL A 179 14.97 13.16 18.31
N SER A 180 14.68 14.06 19.25
CA SER A 180 13.67 13.83 20.29
C SER A 180 12.26 13.63 19.74
N GLU A 181 11.86 14.39 18.70
CA GLU A 181 10.58 14.21 18.02
C GLU A 181 10.53 12.85 17.31
N ILE A 182 11.59 12.48 16.58
CA ILE A 182 11.66 11.19 15.89
C ILE A 182 11.54 10.03 16.90
N ARG A 183 12.25 10.08 18.02
CA ARG A 183 12.16 9.05 19.08
C ARG A 183 10.77 8.97 19.69
N ARG A 184 10.10 10.11 19.89
CA ARG A 184 8.70 10.13 20.35
C ARG A 184 7.77 9.45 19.34
N TRP A 185 7.92 9.75 18.05
CA TRP A 185 7.15 9.09 16.99
C TRP A 185 7.45 7.58 16.93
N GLN A 186 8.71 7.18 17.05
CA GLN A 186 9.10 5.76 17.16
C GLN A 186 8.43 5.05 18.34
N ASN A 187 8.40 5.69 19.51
CA ASN A 187 7.79 5.14 20.72
C ASN A 187 6.25 5.07 20.65
N SER A 188 5.62 5.84 19.76
CA SER A 188 4.18 5.80 19.51
C SER A 188 3.73 4.61 18.66
N PHE A 189 4.68 3.79 18.16
CA PHE A 189 4.37 2.59 17.41
C PHE A 189 3.56 1.60 18.25
N ALA A 190 2.49 1.06 17.67
CA ALA A 190 1.65 0.03 18.23
C ALA A 190 1.15 -0.92 17.13
N VAL A 191 0.87 -2.16 17.53
CA VAL A 191 0.32 -3.21 16.67
C VAL A 191 -0.96 -3.72 17.31
N TYR A 192 -2.03 -3.76 16.54
CA TYR A 192 -3.34 -4.26 16.93
C TYR A 192 -3.70 -5.46 16.06
N ALA A 193 -4.08 -6.56 16.68
CA ALA A 193 -4.51 -7.77 15.99
C ALA A 193 -5.87 -8.22 16.54
N ASP A 194 -6.72 -8.76 15.68
CA ASP A 194 -7.97 -9.37 16.14
C ASP A 194 -7.67 -10.70 16.86
N LYS A 195 -8.10 -10.81 18.11
CA LYS A 195 -7.83 -11.97 18.97
C LYS A 195 -8.54 -13.25 18.52
N SER A 196 -9.54 -13.15 17.64
CA SER A 196 -10.28 -14.29 17.12
C SER A 196 -9.56 -15.00 15.98
N ILE A 197 -8.51 -14.40 15.41
CA ILE A 197 -7.76 -14.96 14.29
C ILE A 197 -6.75 -15.98 14.81
N SER A 198 -7.05 -17.25 14.56
CA SER A 198 -6.22 -18.37 15.01
C SER A 198 -4.79 -18.30 14.48
N GLY A 199 -3.82 -18.45 15.39
CA GLY A 199 -2.39 -18.40 15.09
C GLY A 199 -1.80 -16.99 15.02
N THR A 200 -2.60 -15.95 15.26
CA THR A 200 -2.09 -14.58 15.41
C THR A 200 -1.71 -14.32 16.87
N ASP A 201 -0.49 -14.70 17.25
CA ASP A 201 0.07 -14.48 18.58
C ASP A 201 1.29 -13.54 18.54
N LYS A 202 1.88 -13.23 19.71
CA LYS A 202 3.05 -12.34 19.79
C LYS A 202 4.27 -12.90 19.05
N VAL A 203 4.42 -14.22 18.98
CA VAL A 203 5.55 -14.88 18.30
C VAL A 203 5.38 -14.73 16.79
N PHE A 204 4.18 -14.95 16.29
CA PHE A 204 3.82 -14.68 14.90
C PHE A 204 4.06 -13.22 14.54
N LEU A 205 3.54 -12.27 15.33
CA LEU A 205 3.72 -10.83 15.06
C LEU A 205 5.19 -10.44 15.05
N TYR A 206 5.97 -10.88 16.03
CA TYR A 206 7.42 -10.62 16.07
C TYR A 206 8.11 -11.13 14.80
N LYS A 207 7.81 -12.37 14.39
CA LYS A 207 8.36 -12.99 13.19
C LYS A 207 7.95 -12.25 11.92
N ALA A 208 6.66 -11.92 11.77
CA ALA A 208 6.13 -11.23 10.59
C ALA A 208 6.73 -9.83 10.43
N LEU A 209 6.80 -9.05 11.52
CA LEU A 209 7.35 -7.69 11.49
C LEU A 209 8.85 -7.62 11.17
N GLN A 210 9.58 -8.74 11.35
CA GLN A 210 10.96 -8.90 10.90
C GLN A 210 11.10 -9.29 9.43
N GLY A 211 10.00 -9.50 8.70
CA GLY A 211 10.05 -10.09 7.37
C GLY A 211 10.47 -11.55 7.42
N LYS A 212 9.98 -12.32 8.39
CA LYS A 212 10.28 -13.76 8.46
C LYS A 212 9.04 -14.62 8.30
N SER A 213 7.87 -14.01 8.09
CA SER A 213 6.63 -14.70 7.80
C SER A 213 6.71 -15.46 6.48
N LYS A 214 6.12 -16.66 6.43
CA LYS A 214 5.99 -17.46 5.23
C LYS A 214 4.78 -17.00 4.39
N ASP A 215 4.81 -17.37 3.12
CA ASP A 215 3.67 -17.21 2.20
C ASP A 215 2.45 -18.02 2.66
N GLY A 216 1.29 -17.73 2.09
CA GLY A 216 0.06 -18.47 2.38
C GLY A 216 -0.53 -18.08 3.73
N ASP A 217 -0.64 -19.03 4.67
CA ASP A 217 -1.37 -18.82 5.92
C ASP A 217 -0.78 -17.71 6.81
N GLU A 218 0.55 -17.59 6.89
CA GLU A 218 1.19 -16.55 7.70
C GLU A 218 1.00 -15.16 7.08
N ALA A 219 1.17 -15.01 5.77
CA ALA A 219 0.87 -13.78 5.03
C ALA A 219 -0.62 -13.41 5.12
N PHE A 220 -1.52 -14.40 5.05
CA PHE A 220 -2.97 -14.18 5.19
C PHE A 220 -3.36 -13.58 6.53
N ARG A 221 -2.76 -14.06 7.63
CA ARG A 221 -3.04 -13.55 8.98
C ARG A 221 -2.73 -12.05 9.14
N MET A 222 -1.76 -11.52 8.38
CA MET A 222 -1.41 -10.09 8.43
C MET A 222 -2.55 -9.16 7.98
N LYS A 223 -3.55 -9.66 7.26
CA LYS A 223 -4.76 -8.90 6.86
C LYS A 223 -5.58 -8.43 8.04
N PHE A 224 -5.45 -9.13 9.16
CA PHE A 224 -6.15 -8.82 10.40
C PHE A 224 -5.23 -8.12 11.42
N VAL A 225 -4.09 -7.60 10.96
CA VAL A 225 -3.11 -6.89 11.78
C VAL A 225 -2.98 -5.45 11.30
N VAL A 226 -3.03 -4.52 12.26
CA VAL A 226 -2.97 -3.08 12.05
C VAL A 226 -1.74 -2.54 12.76
N ARG A 227 -0.85 -1.86 12.02
CA ARG A 227 0.31 -1.16 12.59
C ARG A 227 0.05 0.33 12.54
N ILE A 228 0.28 1.04 13.63
CA ILE A 228 -0.01 2.48 13.73
C ILE A 228 1.09 3.21 14.48
N SER A 229 1.45 4.40 14.01
CA SER A 229 2.39 5.30 14.68
C SER A 229 2.08 6.74 14.33
N ASP A 230 2.45 7.68 15.20
CA ASP A 230 2.60 9.08 14.81
C ASP A 230 3.58 9.15 13.63
N CYS A 231 3.16 9.79 12.54
CA CYS A 231 3.90 9.74 11.29
C CYS A 231 3.60 10.96 10.42
N PRO A 232 4.35 12.05 10.62
CA PRO A 232 4.39 13.19 9.73
C PRO A 232 4.54 12.84 8.24
N ILE A 233 3.94 13.69 7.40
CA ILE A 233 4.13 13.69 5.94
C ILE A 233 5.23 14.71 5.61
N LEU A 234 6.25 14.27 4.88
CA LEU A 234 7.44 15.06 4.54
C LEU A 234 7.30 15.78 3.20
N MET A 235 6.59 15.16 2.26
CA MET A 235 6.36 15.66 0.92
C MET A 235 5.03 15.17 0.38
N LYS A 236 4.52 15.83 -0.66
CA LYS A 236 3.37 15.35 -1.43
C LYS A 236 3.79 14.21 -2.36
N PHE A 237 2.80 13.54 -2.95
CA PHE A 237 3.04 12.50 -3.96
C PHE A 237 3.73 12.99 -5.24
N ASP A 238 3.92 14.29 -5.42
CA ASP A 238 4.66 14.89 -6.54
C ASP A 238 6.11 15.26 -6.20
N ALA A 239 6.64 14.66 -5.13
CA ALA A 239 7.93 14.95 -4.53
C ALA A 239 8.11 16.41 -4.05
N LYS A 240 7.06 17.24 -4.04
CA LYS A 240 7.15 18.58 -3.46
C LYS A 240 7.19 18.48 -1.94
N ILE A 241 8.28 19.01 -1.39
CA ILE A 241 8.52 19.07 0.04
C ILE A 241 7.45 19.91 0.73
N LEU A 242 7.01 19.43 1.88
CA LEU A 242 6.16 20.18 2.78
C LEU A 242 7.07 20.90 3.78
N PRO A 243 7.24 22.23 3.66
CA PRO A 243 8.06 22.96 4.61
C PRO A 243 7.42 22.85 6.00
N ARG A 244 8.28 22.71 7.02
CA ARG A 244 7.83 22.67 8.42
C ARG A 244 8.87 23.29 9.35
N SER A 245 8.42 24.17 10.25
CA SER A 245 9.23 24.74 11.33
C SER A 245 8.93 24.08 12.67
N LEU A 246 9.90 24.08 13.61
CA LEU A 246 9.81 23.34 14.87
C LEU A 246 8.67 23.79 15.80
N ASP A 247 8.16 25.01 15.63
CA ASP A 247 7.02 25.57 16.36
C ASP A 247 5.67 25.06 15.85
N GLU A 248 5.62 24.44 14.67
CA GLU A 248 4.39 23.86 14.14
C GLU A 248 4.10 22.49 14.77
N TYR A 249 2.86 22.32 15.27
CA TYR A 249 2.44 21.12 15.97
C TYR A 249 1.67 20.11 15.11
N TRP A 250 1.10 20.54 13.98
CA TRP A 250 0.27 19.69 13.11
C TRP A 250 0.87 18.32 12.75
N PRO A 251 2.22 18.13 12.60
CA PRO A 251 2.75 16.81 12.28
C PRO A 251 2.46 15.75 13.35
N ASN A 252 2.25 16.18 14.60
CA ASN A 252 1.96 15.30 15.74
C ASN A 252 0.50 14.85 15.80
N ASN A 253 -0.34 15.43 14.95
CA ASN A 253 -1.74 15.04 14.83
C ASN A 253 -1.94 13.93 13.80
N ILE A 254 -0.90 13.55 13.05
CA ILE A 254 -1.01 12.57 11.96
C ILE A 254 -0.53 11.19 12.43
N LYS A 255 -1.40 10.20 12.25
CA LYS A 255 -1.09 8.77 12.38
C LYS A 255 -0.99 8.14 11.00
N LEU A 256 0.07 7.36 10.76
CA LEU A 256 0.10 6.47 9.60
C LEU A 256 -0.31 5.08 10.04
N VAL A 257 -1.21 4.45 9.29
CA VAL A 257 -1.73 3.12 9.62
C VAL A 257 -1.49 2.16 8.50
N SER A 258 -0.64 1.17 8.75
CA SER A 258 -0.23 0.18 7.76
C SER A 258 -1.01 -1.12 7.94
N VAL A 259 -1.77 -1.51 6.92
CA VAL A 259 -2.64 -2.70 6.91
C VAL A 259 -2.53 -3.40 5.57
N THR A 260 -2.54 -4.72 5.56
CA THR A 260 -2.50 -5.50 4.31
C THR A 260 -3.91 -5.74 3.77
N GLY A 261 -4.11 -5.56 2.47
CA GLY A 261 -5.39 -5.82 1.80
C GLY A 261 -5.58 -7.29 1.43
N ILE A 262 -6.80 -7.67 1.04
CA ILE A 262 -7.09 -8.93 0.34
C ILE A 262 -6.73 -8.73 -1.13
N ASP A 263 -5.84 -9.55 -1.68
CA ASP A 263 -5.36 -9.41 -3.04
C ASP A 263 -5.63 -10.66 -3.88
N PHE A 264 -6.01 -10.42 -5.12
CA PHE A 264 -6.26 -11.44 -6.13
C PHE A 264 -5.35 -11.22 -7.34
N ALA A 265 -4.20 -10.58 -7.11
CA ALA A 265 -3.12 -10.40 -8.09
C ALA A 265 -2.63 -11.72 -8.68
N GLY A 266 -2.92 -12.82 -8.00
CA GLY A 266 -2.43 -14.13 -8.36
C GLY A 266 -0.95 -14.23 -8.08
N ARG A 267 -0.49 -13.92 -6.86
CA ARG A 267 0.90 -14.10 -6.46
C ARG A 267 1.00 -15.21 -5.43
N GLN A 268 2.18 -15.83 -5.32
CA GLN A 268 2.45 -16.88 -4.34
C GLN A 268 2.06 -16.46 -2.91
N HIS A 269 2.31 -15.21 -2.54
CA HIS A 269 1.94 -14.64 -1.24
C HIS A 269 0.42 -14.53 -1.02
N ASP A 270 -0.34 -14.38 -2.11
CA ASP A 270 -1.80 -14.23 -2.15
C ASP A 270 -2.54 -15.58 -2.35
N ALA A 271 -1.82 -16.72 -2.35
CA ALA A 271 -2.40 -18.06 -2.54
C ALA A 271 -3.60 -18.33 -1.63
N LYS A 272 -3.51 -17.84 -0.39
CA LYS A 272 -4.54 -18.06 0.60
C LYS A 272 -5.78 -17.22 0.34
N ASP A 273 -5.67 -16.04 -0.24
CA ASP A 273 -6.83 -15.24 -0.63
C ASP A 273 -7.64 -15.96 -1.69
N ILE A 274 -6.96 -16.50 -2.70
CA ILE A 274 -7.60 -17.26 -3.78
C ILE A 274 -8.31 -18.49 -3.23
N THR A 275 -7.59 -19.32 -2.49
CA THR A 275 -8.14 -20.59 -1.99
C THR A 275 -9.18 -20.43 -0.88
N THR A 276 -9.21 -19.28 -0.20
CA THR A 276 -10.20 -18.97 0.84
C THR A 276 -11.47 -18.35 0.26
N TYR A 277 -11.34 -17.43 -0.70
CA TYR A 277 -12.49 -16.64 -1.15
C TYR A 277 -13.05 -17.07 -2.50
N ILE A 278 -12.35 -17.87 -3.31
CA ILE A 278 -12.87 -18.33 -4.60
C ILE A 278 -13.22 -19.81 -4.50
N THR A 279 -14.50 -20.15 -4.50
CA THR A 279 -14.96 -21.55 -4.30
C THR A 279 -14.59 -22.49 -5.44
N ASN A 280 -14.46 -21.97 -6.67
CA ASN A 280 -14.13 -22.74 -7.87
C ASN A 280 -12.70 -22.48 -8.38
N TRP A 281 -11.77 -22.08 -7.50
CA TRP A 281 -10.43 -21.64 -7.86
C TRP A 281 -9.65 -22.66 -8.71
N GLU A 282 -9.84 -23.95 -8.46
CA GLU A 282 -9.20 -25.06 -9.20
C GLU A 282 -9.55 -25.05 -10.70
N LYS A 283 -10.71 -24.48 -11.05
CA LYS A 283 -11.18 -24.34 -12.44
C LYS A 283 -10.77 -23.00 -13.04
N VAL A 284 -10.25 -22.08 -12.24
CA VAL A 284 -9.86 -20.73 -12.65
C VAL A 284 -8.37 -20.67 -12.97
N PHE A 285 -7.53 -21.36 -12.20
CA PHE A 285 -6.08 -21.27 -12.30
C PHE A 285 -5.43 -22.54 -12.88
N GLU A 286 -4.27 -22.37 -13.52
CA GLU A 286 -3.39 -23.48 -13.86
C GLU A 286 -2.88 -24.13 -12.56
N LEU A 287 -2.86 -25.47 -12.48
CA LEU A 287 -2.51 -26.22 -11.27
C LEU A 287 -1.15 -26.90 -11.38
N ASP A 288 -0.41 -26.92 -10.29
CA ASP A 288 0.76 -27.78 -10.12
C ASP A 288 0.27 -29.22 -9.88
N ARG A 289 0.71 -30.14 -10.74
CA ARG A 289 0.30 -31.56 -10.70
C ARG A 289 0.76 -32.29 -9.44
N THR A 290 1.79 -31.78 -8.76
CA THR A 290 2.37 -32.39 -7.57
C THR A 290 1.61 -31.97 -6.31
N THR A 291 1.27 -30.69 -6.21
CA THR A 291 0.69 -30.10 -4.99
C THR A 291 -0.82 -29.89 -5.08
N GLY A 292 -1.39 -29.89 -6.28
CA GLY A 292 -2.80 -29.55 -6.53
C GLY A 292 -3.10 -28.06 -6.36
N MET A 293 -2.10 -27.24 -5.99
CA MET A 293 -2.25 -25.80 -5.76
C MET A 293 -2.10 -25.00 -7.06
N PRO A 294 -2.48 -23.70 -7.09
CA PRO A 294 -2.20 -22.85 -8.24
C PRO A 294 -0.69 -22.87 -8.59
N ALA A 295 -0.38 -23.16 -9.85
CA ALA A 295 0.99 -23.25 -10.34
C ALA A 295 1.65 -21.88 -10.29
N VAL A 296 2.85 -21.82 -9.70
CA VAL A 296 3.67 -20.60 -9.64
C VAL A 296 4.57 -20.54 -10.86
N PHE A 297 4.36 -19.52 -11.69
CA PHE A 297 5.19 -19.20 -12.84
C PHE A 297 6.21 -18.13 -12.45
N HIS A 298 7.42 -18.23 -13.01
CA HIS A 298 8.52 -17.29 -12.75
C HIS A 298 8.84 -17.07 -11.26
N GLY A 299 8.47 -18.04 -10.40
CA GLY A 299 8.68 -17.97 -8.96
C GLY A 299 7.82 -16.95 -8.21
N ARG A 300 6.79 -16.38 -8.85
CA ARG A 300 5.97 -15.32 -8.24
C ARG A 300 4.48 -15.41 -8.54
N ASP A 301 4.10 -15.66 -9.80
CA ASP A 301 2.73 -15.38 -10.26
C ASP A 301 1.96 -16.67 -10.61
N PHE A 302 0.70 -16.73 -10.21
CA PHE A 302 -0.30 -17.67 -10.71
C PHE A 302 -0.85 -17.21 -12.05
N ARG A 303 -1.29 -18.18 -12.85
CA ARG A 303 -1.86 -17.91 -14.15
C ARG A 303 -3.30 -18.39 -14.22
N PRO A 304 -4.28 -17.50 -14.49
CA PRO A 304 -5.62 -17.91 -14.86
C PRO A 304 -5.60 -18.72 -16.16
N LEU A 305 -6.44 -19.75 -16.25
CA LEU A 305 -6.63 -20.52 -17.48
C LEU A 305 -7.19 -19.59 -18.57
N LYS A 306 -6.68 -19.72 -19.81
CA LYS A 306 -7.16 -18.90 -20.95
C LYS A 306 -8.68 -18.97 -21.16
N ARG A 307 -9.29 -20.09 -20.77
CA ARG A 307 -10.74 -20.31 -20.77
C ARG A 307 -11.11 -20.92 -19.43
N HIS A 308 -11.41 -20.08 -18.46
CA HIS A 308 -11.98 -20.49 -17.18
C HIS A 308 -13.50 -20.23 -17.15
N PRO A 309 -14.27 -20.96 -16.34
CA PRO A 309 -15.65 -20.59 -16.04
C PRO A 309 -15.69 -19.27 -15.26
N PRO A 310 -16.86 -18.60 -15.16
CA PRO A 310 -17.03 -17.47 -14.25
C PRO A 310 -16.53 -17.80 -12.84
N VAL A 311 -15.81 -16.87 -12.24
CA VAL A 311 -15.32 -17.00 -10.86
C VAL A 311 -16.50 -16.96 -9.90
N VAL A 312 -16.50 -17.85 -8.91
CA VAL A 312 -17.54 -17.91 -7.88
C VAL A 312 -16.93 -17.54 -6.54
N LEU A 313 -17.23 -16.33 -6.09
CA LEU A 313 -16.77 -15.79 -4.82
C LEU A 313 -17.57 -16.38 -3.65
N ASP A 314 -16.90 -16.77 -2.57
CA ASP A 314 -17.52 -16.98 -1.26
C ASP A 314 -17.78 -15.60 -0.62
N GLU A 315 -18.87 -14.98 -1.05
CA GLU A 315 -19.25 -13.63 -0.60
C GLU A 315 -19.43 -13.56 0.92
N GLN A 316 -20.03 -14.58 1.51
CA GLN A 316 -20.31 -14.61 2.94
C GLN A 316 -19.02 -14.65 3.74
N ARG A 317 -18.06 -15.48 3.33
CA ARG A 317 -16.74 -15.53 3.96
C ARG A 317 -16.02 -14.21 3.80
N LEU A 318 -15.97 -13.66 2.58
CA LEU A 318 -15.28 -12.41 2.28
C LEU A 318 -15.85 -11.24 3.08
N VAL A 319 -17.17 -11.08 3.14
CA VAL A 319 -17.83 -10.01 3.91
C VAL A 319 -17.51 -10.11 5.40
N ASN A 320 -17.54 -11.32 5.97
CA ASN A 320 -17.24 -11.52 7.39
C ASN A 320 -15.80 -11.08 7.71
N ASP A 321 -14.85 -11.47 6.87
CA ASP A 321 -13.44 -11.12 7.04
C ASP A 321 -13.21 -9.62 6.78
N LEU A 322 -13.86 -9.00 5.78
CA LEU A 322 -13.81 -7.55 5.55
C LEU A 322 -14.39 -6.75 6.73
N ILE A 323 -15.52 -7.19 7.31
CA ILE A 323 -16.07 -6.58 8.54
C ILE A 323 -15.07 -6.68 9.69
N CYS A 324 -14.42 -7.83 9.85
CA CYS A 324 -13.37 -8.04 10.85
C CYS A 324 -12.19 -7.07 10.64
N MET A 325 -11.73 -6.90 9.40
CA MET A 325 -10.65 -5.98 9.05
C MET A 325 -11.04 -4.52 9.33
N VAL A 326 -12.23 -4.08 8.91
CA VAL A 326 -12.76 -2.74 9.20
C VAL A 326 -12.85 -2.50 10.70
N ARG A 327 -13.42 -3.45 11.45
CA ARG A 327 -13.56 -3.35 12.90
C ARG A 327 -12.20 -3.18 13.58
N THR A 328 -11.22 -4.02 13.22
CA THR A 328 -9.86 -3.98 13.77
C THR A 328 -9.19 -2.65 13.46
N ARG A 329 -9.30 -2.19 12.20
CA ARG A 329 -8.78 -0.90 11.71
C ARG A 329 -9.34 0.28 12.51
N LEU A 330 -10.65 0.36 12.65
CA LEU A 330 -11.32 1.48 13.32
C LEU A 330 -11.12 1.44 14.84
N ARG A 331 -11.12 0.26 15.46
CA ARG A 331 -10.80 0.14 16.90
C ARG A 331 -9.37 0.57 17.21
N ALA A 332 -8.39 0.18 16.39
CA ALA A 332 -7.02 0.65 16.53
C ALA A 332 -6.92 2.18 16.44
N CYS A 333 -7.59 2.80 15.46
CA CYS A 333 -7.69 4.26 15.37
C CYS A 333 -8.32 4.88 16.62
N ASP A 334 -9.43 4.33 17.09
CA ASP A 334 -10.16 4.86 18.24
C ASP A 334 -9.34 4.80 19.53
N ILE A 335 -8.65 3.67 19.79
CA ILE A 335 -7.73 3.50 20.93
C ILE A 335 -6.60 4.53 20.86
N GLU A 336 -6.08 4.78 19.67
CA GLU A 336 -5.03 5.77 19.42
C GLU A 336 -5.50 7.23 19.42
N GLY A 337 -6.80 7.47 19.72
CA GLY A 337 -7.40 8.79 19.84
C GLY A 337 -7.63 9.50 18.50
N VAL A 338 -7.67 8.76 17.40
CA VAL A 338 -7.93 9.34 16.06
C VAL A 338 -9.37 9.85 16.00
N GLN A 339 -9.52 11.08 15.53
CA GLN A 339 -10.81 11.74 15.38
C GLN A 339 -11.33 11.67 13.95
N ILE A 340 -10.45 11.78 12.95
CA ILE A 340 -10.82 11.70 11.54
C ILE A 340 -10.01 10.60 10.87
N VAL A 341 -10.67 9.66 10.21
CA VAL A 341 -10.02 8.52 9.57
C VAL A 341 -9.99 8.75 8.06
N VAL A 342 -8.81 8.85 7.45
CA VAL A 342 -8.63 8.99 5.99
C VAL A 342 -8.19 7.65 5.38
N GLU A 343 -8.95 7.15 4.40
CA GLU A 343 -8.82 5.79 3.84
C GLU A 343 -8.90 5.80 2.30
N THR A 344 -8.32 4.80 1.64
CA THR A 344 -8.45 4.56 0.19
C THR A 344 -9.24 3.28 -0.13
N GLY A 345 -9.96 2.74 0.87
CA GLY A 345 -10.72 1.49 0.81
C GLY A 345 -10.13 0.41 1.71
N ILE A 346 -10.84 0.01 2.76
CA ILE A 346 -10.34 -0.96 3.75
C ILE A 346 -10.44 -2.38 3.20
N GLY A 347 -9.33 -3.11 3.26
CA GLY A 347 -9.24 -4.51 2.85
C GLY A 347 -9.13 -4.72 1.35
N LEU A 348 -9.04 -3.66 0.55
CA LEU A 348 -8.78 -3.75 -0.88
C LEU A 348 -7.28 -3.88 -1.14
N GLY A 349 -6.85 -5.03 -1.67
CA GLY A 349 -5.53 -5.19 -2.27
C GLY A 349 -5.44 -4.50 -3.64
N VAL A 350 -4.24 -4.46 -4.22
CA VAL A 350 -3.91 -3.65 -5.40
C VAL A 350 -4.80 -3.97 -6.61
N PHE A 351 -5.17 -5.23 -6.81
CA PHE A 351 -5.87 -5.64 -8.04
C PHE A 351 -7.34 -5.95 -7.86
N ALA A 352 -7.82 -6.11 -6.62
CA ALA A 352 -9.20 -6.47 -6.26
C ALA A 352 -9.84 -7.61 -7.09
N GLY A 353 -9.06 -8.40 -7.83
CA GLY A 353 -9.55 -9.45 -8.72
C GLY A 353 -9.94 -9.00 -10.13
N LYS A 354 -9.46 -7.85 -10.59
CA LYS A 354 -9.73 -7.33 -11.95
C LYS A 354 -9.36 -8.31 -13.05
N HIS A 355 -8.24 -9.02 -12.90
CA HIS A 355 -7.76 -9.98 -13.91
C HIS A 355 -8.62 -11.24 -14.03
N ILE A 356 -9.49 -11.48 -13.05
CA ILE A 356 -10.40 -12.63 -13.01
C ILE A 356 -11.87 -12.19 -12.95
N GLY A 357 -12.15 -10.89 -13.13
CA GLY A 357 -13.48 -10.34 -13.33
C GLY A 357 -14.35 -10.19 -12.08
N ILE A 358 -13.78 -10.11 -10.87
CA ILE A 358 -14.55 -9.98 -9.61
C ILE A 358 -14.39 -8.62 -8.91
N ASP A 359 -13.69 -7.65 -9.51
CA ASP A 359 -13.29 -6.42 -8.83
C ASP A 359 -14.45 -5.52 -8.41
N GLY A 360 -15.48 -5.38 -9.25
CA GLY A 360 -16.68 -4.64 -8.86
C GLY A 360 -17.38 -5.26 -7.65
N GLN A 361 -17.47 -6.59 -7.61
CA GLN A 361 -18.09 -7.31 -6.49
C GLN A 361 -17.27 -7.12 -5.20
N VAL A 362 -15.95 -7.29 -5.25
CA VAL A 362 -15.06 -7.12 -4.09
C VAL A 362 -15.15 -5.68 -3.54
N ARG A 363 -15.16 -4.66 -4.40
CA ARG A 363 -15.30 -3.25 -3.98
C ARG A 363 -16.63 -2.96 -3.32
N MET A 364 -17.74 -3.47 -3.88
CA MET A 364 -19.07 -3.34 -3.29
C MET A 364 -19.14 -4.00 -1.90
N LEU A 365 -18.57 -5.21 -1.75
CA LEU A 365 -18.55 -5.90 -0.46
C LEU A 365 -17.66 -5.18 0.57
N SER A 366 -16.57 -4.53 0.14
CA SER A 366 -15.76 -3.66 1.01
C SER A 366 -16.53 -2.43 1.46
N ALA A 367 -17.20 -1.73 0.54
CA ALA A 367 -18.07 -0.60 0.88
C ALA A 367 -19.19 -1.00 1.85
N TYR A 368 -19.82 -2.15 1.60
CA TYR A 368 -20.83 -2.73 2.46
C TYR A 368 -20.28 -2.99 3.87
N ALA A 369 -19.10 -3.61 4.00
CA ALA A 369 -18.49 -3.92 5.29
C ALA A 369 -18.22 -2.65 6.11
N VAL A 370 -17.70 -1.60 5.46
CA VAL A 370 -17.53 -0.28 6.10
C VAL A 370 -18.87 0.25 6.59
N ARG A 371 -19.87 0.33 5.71
CA ARG A 371 -21.19 0.84 6.07
C ARG A 371 -21.78 0.04 7.22
N TYR A 372 -21.71 -1.28 7.17
CA TYR A 372 -22.22 -2.18 8.19
C TYR A 372 -21.63 -1.84 9.57
N VAL A 373 -20.30 -1.72 9.66
CA VAL A 373 -19.63 -1.39 10.92
C VAL A 373 -20.02 -0.01 11.41
N LEU A 374 -20.07 1.00 10.53
CA LEU A 374 -20.47 2.36 10.91
C LEU A 374 -21.94 2.49 11.31
N GLN A 375 -22.82 1.61 10.83
CA GLN A 375 -24.24 1.64 11.21
C GLN A 375 -24.51 0.85 12.49
N ASN A 376 -23.86 -0.31 12.65
CA ASN A 376 -24.21 -1.26 13.70
C ASN A 376 -23.28 -1.17 14.92
N GLU A 377 -22.05 -0.68 14.76
CA GLU A 377 -21.03 -0.67 15.81
C GLU A 377 -20.54 0.75 16.18
N TRP A 378 -21.19 1.80 15.68
CA TRP A 378 -20.73 3.18 15.89
C TRP A 378 -20.50 3.55 17.35
N SER A 379 -21.34 3.04 18.26
CA SER A 379 -21.30 3.37 19.68
C SER A 379 -20.06 2.84 20.40
N VAL A 380 -19.32 1.92 19.75
CA VAL A 380 -18.03 1.42 20.23
C VAL A 380 -16.94 2.49 20.07
N TYR A 381 -17.05 3.37 19.07
CA TYR A 381 -16.03 4.36 18.74
C TYR A 381 -16.28 5.66 19.50
N LYS A 382 -15.39 5.99 20.43
CA LYS A 382 -15.52 7.15 21.33
C LYS A 382 -14.89 8.42 20.76
N ASN A 383 -13.82 8.25 19.97
CA ASN A 383 -12.99 9.32 19.47
C ASN A 383 -13.28 9.63 18.00
N ILE A 384 -13.63 8.62 17.19
CA ILE A 384 -13.87 8.79 15.76
C ILE A 384 -15.12 9.63 15.53
N ARG A 385 -14.93 10.78 14.88
CA ARG A 385 -15.95 11.78 14.56
C ARG A 385 -16.37 11.76 13.10
N ALA A 386 -15.52 11.34 12.17
CA ALA A 386 -15.86 11.16 10.75
C ALA A 386 -14.87 10.25 10.02
N ILE A 387 -15.28 9.74 8.87
CA ILE A 387 -14.42 9.03 7.91
C ILE A 387 -14.38 9.76 6.59
N VAL A 388 -13.19 9.86 6.00
CA VAL A 388 -12.93 10.46 4.69
C VAL A 388 -12.31 9.39 3.78
N PHE A 389 -12.96 9.09 2.67
CA PHE A 389 -12.45 8.19 1.65
C PHE A 389 -11.82 9.00 0.52
N ALA A 390 -10.50 8.90 0.37
CA ALA A 390 -9.72 9.42 -0.75
C ALA A 390 -9.73 8.38 -1.89
N LEU A 391 -10.75 8.42 -2.76
CA LEU A 391 -10.96 7.44 -3.82
C LEU A 391 -10.79 8.09 -5.20
N PRO A 392 -9.66 7.83 -5.89
CA PRO A 392 -9.43 8.44 -7.19
C PRO A 392 -10.40 7.92 -8.25
N ILE A 393 -10.94 8.85 -9.05
CA ILE A 393 -11.77 8.54 -10.21
C ILE A 393 -10.90 8.40 -11.46
N PHE A 394 -10.55 7.19 -11.85
CA PHE A 394 -9.78 6.98 -13.07
C PHE A 394 -10.69 7.13 -14.29
N SER A 395 -10.81 8.35 -14.80
CA SER A 395 -11.53 8.64 -16.04
C SER A 395 -10.84 7.99 -17.24
N ARG A 396 -11.17 6.72 -17.53
CA ARG A 396 -11.02 6.14 -18.86
C ARG A 396 -12.41 5.86 -19.41
N THR A 397 -12.94 6.85 -20.11
CA THR A 397 -13.99 6.64 -21.10
C THR A 397 -13.32 6.02 -22.33
N LEU A 398 -13.29 4.70 -22.41
CA LEU A 398 -13.36 4.04 -23.71
C LEU A 398 -14.85 4.06 -24.07
N ASP A 399 -15.20 4.79 -25.13
CA ASP A 399 -16.52 4.74 -25.77
C ASP A 399 -17.70 5.40 -25.05
N GLY A 400 -17.45 6.40 -24.19
CA GLY A 400 -18.52 7.20 -23.57
C GLY A 400 -19.28 6.53 -22.43
N HIS A 401 -18.92 5.31 -22.06
CA HIS A 401 -19.36 4.66 -20.83
C HIS A 401 -18.36 4.93 -19.71
N GLN A 402 -18.85 5.42 -18.56
CA GLN A 402 -18.07 5.42 -17.32
C GLN A 402 -17.87 3.96 -16.90
N LEU A 403 -16.62 3.49 -16.90
CA LEU A 403 -16.29 2.23 -16.25
C LEU A 403 -16.52 2.38 -14.74
N PRO A 404 -17.16 1.39 -14.08
CA PRO A 404 -17.26 1.37 -12.62
C PRO A 404 -15.86 1.47 -11.99
N ASP A 405 -15.70 2.42 -11.07
CA ASP A 405 -14.50 2.56 -10.26
C ASP A 405 -14.86 2.55 -8.77
N THR A 406 -13.85 2.39 -7.91
CA THR A 406 -14.06 2.28 -6.45
C THR A 406 -14.83 3.46 -5.87
N TYR A 407 -14.66 4.67 -6.42
CA TYR A 407 -15.40 5.84 -5.97
C TYR A 407 -16.90 5.64 -6.19
N HIS A 408 -17.31 5.24 -7.40
CA HIS A 408 -18.73 5.05 -7.73
C HIS A 408 -19.34 3.89 -6.94
N ASP A 409 -18.60 2.79 -6.77
CA ASP A 409 -19.05 1.64 -5.97
C ASP A 409 -19.36 2.07 -4.52
N PHE A 410 -18.44 2.83 -3.90
CA PHE A 410 -18.64 3.35 -2.55
C PHE A 410 -19.80 4.36 -2.48
N VAL A 411 -19.87 5.31 -3.42
CA VAL A 411 -20.95 6.29 -3.46
C VAL A 411 -22.32 5.59 -3.59
N ASN A 412 -22.43 4.59 -4.46
CA ASN A 412 -23.68 3.87 -4.69
C ASN A 412 -24.11 3.12 -3.43
N GLU A 413 -23.22 2.39 -2.76
CA GLU A 413 -23.54 1.68 -1.51
C GLU A 413 -24.08 2.62 -0.42
N PHE A 414 -23.44 3.78 -0.21
CA PHE A 414 -23.87 4.73 0.81
C PHE A 414 -25.15 5.49 0.42
N ARG A 415 -25.37 5.73 -0.88
CA ARG A 415 -26.56 6.40 -1.39
C ARG A 415 -27.79 5.49 -1.38
N GLU A 416 -27.67 4.28 -1.92
CA GLU A 416 -28.78 3.32 -2.05
C GLU A 416 -29.29 2.87 -0.68
N SER A 417 -28.37 2.62 0.26
CA SER A 417 -28.70 2.35 1.66
C SER A 417 -29.27 3.55 2.42
N LYS A 418 -29.24 4.75 1.81
CA LYS A 418 -29.62 6.03 2.43
C LYS A 418 -28.91 6.21 3.78
N TYR A 419 -27.59 6.06 3.80
CA TYR A 419 -26.81 6.09 5.04
C TYR A 419 -27.10 7.35 5.88
N ARG A 420 -27.60 7.12 7.10
CA ARG A 420 -27.85 8.13 8.15
C ARG A 420 -27.15 7.76 9.46
N GLY A 421 -26.04 7.03 9.38
CA GLY A 421 -25.28 6.67 10.58
C GLY A 421 -24.66 7.91 11.24
N PRO A 422 -24.38 7.85 12.56
CA PRO A 422 -23.96 9.01 13.35
C PRO A 422 -22.52 9.44 13.10
N ILE A 423 -21.69 8.56 12.52
CA ILE A 423 -20.35 8.91 12.05
C ILE A 423 -20.48 9.36 10.58
N PRO A 424 -20.30 10.64 10.26
CA PRO A 424 -20.38 11.12 8.90
C PRO A 424 -19.28 10.55 8.01
N VAL A 425 -19.59 10.42 6.72
CA VAL A 425 -18.67 9.92 5.70
C VAL A 425 -18.54 10.94 4.58
N LEU A 426 -17.31 11.32 4.24
CA LEU A 426 -16.97 12.07 3.02
C LEU A 426 -16.29 11.11 2.04
N ILE A 427 -16.82 10.97 0.83
CA ILE A 427 -16.15 10.28 -0.28
C ILE A 427 -15.66 11.35 -1.25
N ALA A 428 -14.38 11.29 -1.62
CA ALA A 428 -13.63 12.40 -2.20
C ALA A 428 -12.60 11.91 -3.22
N ASP A 429 -12.62 12.47 -4.44
CA ASP A 429 -11.58 12.30 -5.47
C ASP A 429 -10.40 13.27 -5.24
N GLN A 430 -9.90 13.34 -4.01
CA GLN A 430 -8.81 14.24 -3.60
C GLN A 430 -7.60 13.47 -3.10
N ASP A 431 -6.45 14.15 -3.11
CA ASP A 431 -5.19 13.61 -2.62
C ASP A 431 -5.25 13.29 -1.12
N MET A 432 -4.84 12.07 -0.75
CA MET A 432 -4.91 11.58 0.63
C MET A 432 -3.98 12.35 1.58
N HIS A 433 -2.78 12.75 1.13
CA HIS A 433 -1.89 13.57 1.95
C HIS A 433 -2.47 14.97 2.15
N GLU A 434 -3.02 15.58 1.10
CA GLU A 434 -3.61 16.92 1.21
C GLU A 434 -4.82 16.92 2.16
N LEU A 435 -5.70 15.92 2.06
CA LEU A 435 -6.81 15.74 3.00
C LEU A 435 -6.28 15.60 4.45
N THR A 436 -5.29 14.75 4.66
CA THR A 436 -4.72 14.47 5.99
C THR A 436 -4.08 15.72 6.61
N ILE A 437 -3.28 16.46 5.84
CA ILE A 437 -2.63 17.69 6.30
C ILE A 437 -3.67 18.77 6.60
N ALA A 438 -4.64 18.96 5.70
CA ALA A 438 -5.73 19.90 5.89
C ALA A 438 -6.49 19.64 7.20
N ILE A 439 -6.78 18.38 7.52
CA ILE A 439 -7.42 17.99 8.77
C ILE A 439 -6.50 18.27 9.98
N ALA A 440 -5.23 17.87 9.90
CA ALA A 440 -4.25 18.05 10.98
C ALA A 440 -4.01 19.52 11.33
N LEU A 441 -3.99 20.40 10.31
CA LEU A 441 -3.86 21.85 10.47
C LEU A 441 -5.07 22.49 11.16
N GLN A 442 -6.25 21.87 11.07
CA GLN A 442 -7.43 22.29 11.83
C GLN A 442 -7.43 21.77 13.27
N GLY A 443 -6.33 21.13 13.72
CA GLY A 443 -6.15 20.66 15.10
C GLY A 443 -6.71 19.27 15.38
N PHE A 444 -7.29 18.60 14.38
CA PHE A 444 -7.82 17.26 14.53
C PHE A 444 -6.72 16.21 14.48
N ARG A 445 -6.82 15.20 15.36
CA ARG A 445 -6.01 13.99 15.23
C ARG A 445 -6.57 13.12 14.10
N VAL A 446 -5.73 12.81 13.12
CA VAL A 446 -6.11 12.19 11.86
C VAL A 446 -5.27 10.97 11.58
N SER A 447 -5.86 9.93 10.98
CA SER A 447 -5.11 8.81 10.43
C SER A 447 -5.11 8.81 8.92
N GLN A 448 -4.03 8.34 8.32
CA GLN A 448 -3.91 8.04 6.90
C GLN A 448 -3.60 6.55 6.70
N LEU A 449 -4.32 5.90 5.78
CA LEU A 449 -4.03 4.53 5.38
C LEU A 449 -2.72 4.45 4.59
N ASN A 450 -1.90 3.47 4.96
CA ASN A 450 -0.83 2.94 4.15
C ASN A 450 -1.16 1.49 3.77
N PRO A 451 -1.54 1.19 2.52
CA PRO A 451 -1.62 -0.19 2.09
C PRO A 451 -0.23 -0.81 2.22
N ALA A 452 -0.18 -2.04 2.70
CA ALA A 452 1.07 -2.72 2.97
C ALA A 452 1.11 -4.13 2.38
N ASP A 453 2.33 -4.56 2.06
CA ASP A 453 2.57 -5.92 1.63
C ASP A 453 2.16 -6.94 2.71
N SER A 454 1.66 -8.06 2.22
CA SER A 454 1.21 -9.26 2.90
C SER A 454 2.19 -9.83 3.94
N HIS A 455 3.49 -9.52 3.83
CA HIS A 455 4.51 -9.99 4.78
C HIS A 455 4.66 -9.14 6.03
N GLY A 456 4.02 -7.97 6.10
CA GLY A 456 3.99 -7.17 7.31
C GLY A 456 5.28 -6.38 7.59
N VAL A 457 6.21 -6.30 6.63
CA VAL A 457 7.32 -5.34 6.66
C VAL A 457 6.82 -3.99 6.17
N PHE A 458 7.36 -2.90 6.68
CA PHE A 458 7.01 -1.55 6.22
C PHE A 458 7.99 -1.12 5.15
N GLY A 459 7.52 -0.66 3.99
CA GLY A 459 8.41 -0.19 2.91
C GLY A 459 9.27 -1.32 2.37
N GLU A 460 8.67 -2.41 1.93
CA GLU A 460 9.41 -3.59 1.52
C GLU A 460 10.19 -3.37 0.19
N TYR A 461 9.75 -2.47 -0.69
CA TYR A 461 10.31 -2.34 -2.05
C TYR A 461 10.86 -0.96 -2.41
N TRP A 462 10.95 -0.01 -1.47
CA TRP A 462 11.30 1.38 -1.81
C TRP A 462 12.69 1.52 -2.46
N GLN A 463 13.61 0.59 -2.22
CA GLN A 463 14.97 0.61 -2.80
C GLN A 463 15.07 0.06 -4.22
N ASN A 464 13.99 -0.52 -4.75
CA ASN A 464 13.97 -1.11 -6.08
C ASN A 464 13.35 -0.18 -7.13
N HIS A 465 13.09 1.09 -6.78
CA HIS A 465 12.42 2.08 -7.63
C HIS A 465 11.12 1.52 -8.23
N GLY A 466 10.39 0.73 -7.43
CA GLY A 466 9.23 -0.01 -7.87
C GLY A 466 8.04 0.91 -8.18
N PRO A 467 7.04 0.41 -8.94
CA PRO A 467 5.94 1.23 -9.39
C PRO A 467 4.77 1.31 -8.38
N ALA A 468 4.95 0.96 -7.10
CA ALA A 468 3.80 0.77 -6.20
C ALA A 468 3.45 2.01 -5.38
N VAL A 469 2.15 2.27 -5.22
CA VAL A 469 1.61 3.37 -4.38
C VAL A 469 2.01 3.20 -2.90
N GLU A 470 2.15 1.96 -2.43
CA GLU A 470 2.62 1.61 -1.07
C GLU A 470 4.05 2.10 -0.81
N GLU A 471 4.93 1.93 -1.80
CA GLU A 471 6.31 2.43 -1.73
C GLU A 471 6.31 3.94 -1.64
N LYS A 472 5.43 4.59 -2.40
CA LYS A 472 5.33 6.03 -2.42
C LYS A 472 4.92 6.60 -1.06
N LEU A 473 3.97 5.97 -0.37
CA LEU A 473 3.58 6.36 0.99
C LEU A 473 4.71 6.17 2.02
N ALA A 474 5.51 5.12 1.87
CA ALA A 474 6.70 4.92 2.71
C ALA A 474 7.77 6.02 2.48
N LEU A 475 7.87 6.53 1.25
CA LEU A 475 8.85 7.53 0.83
C LEU A 475 8.44 8.98 1.11
N THR A 476 7.14 9.27 1.09
CA THR A 476 6.62 10.64 1.29
C THR A 476 6.40 11.01 2.75
N THR A 477 6.57 10.06 3.67
CA THR A 477 6.33 10.20 5.11
C THR A 477 7.58 9.83 5.92
N VAL A 478 7.54 10.05 7.24
CA VAL A 478 8.58 9.50 8.13
C VAL A 478 8.41 7.99 8.41
N GLY A 479 7.52 7.31 7.68
CA GLY A 479 7.11 5.92 7.92
C GLY A 479 8.29 4.94 8.05
N LEU A 480 9.33 5.09 7.22
CA LEU A 480 10.54 4.27 7.32
C LEU A 480 11.23 4.42 8.69
N LEU A 481 11.29 5.63 9.25
CA LEU A 481 11.91 5.86 10.55
C LEU A 481 11.08 5.31 11.72
N VAL A 482 9.76 5.25 11.57
CA VAL A 482 8.83 4.97 12.69
C VAL A 482 8.17 3.60 12.64
N GLN A 483 8.15 2.89 11.50
CA GLN A 483 7.55 1.56 11.38
C GLN A 483 8.50 0.47 10.83
N HIS A 484 9.69 0.82 10.32
CA HIS A 484 10.63 -0.19 9.83
C HIS A 484 11.45 -0.80 10.98
N HIS A 485 11.45 -2.13 11.13
CA HIS A 485 12.10 -2.82 12.27
C HIS A 485 13.61 -2.62 12.34
N LEU A 486 14.30 -2.43 11.20
CA LEU A 486 15.73 -2.11 11.17
C LEU A 486 16.08 -0.70 11.70
N ILE A 487 15.10 0.20 11.81
CA ILE A 487 15.32 1.59 12.27
C ILE A 487 14.66 1.85 13.62
N ASN A 488 13.42 1.39 13.81
CA ASN A 488 12.67 1.57 15.05
C ASN A 488 12.70 0.30 15.92
N PRO A 489 13.41 0.30 17.06
CA PRO A 489 13.44 -0.84 17.98
C PRO A 489 12.06 -1.18 18.58
N SER A 490 11.15 -0.21 18.67
CA SER A 490 9.79 -0.40 19.22
C SER A 490 8.96 -1.37 18.38
N VAL A 491 9.32 -1.59 17.11
CA VAL A 491 8.61 -2.54 16.23
C VAL A 491 8.69 -3.97 16.76
N LEU A 492 9.79 -4.30 17.43
CA LEU A 492 10.04 -5.64 17.99
C LEU A 492 9.77 -5.73 19.49
N ASP A 493 9.22 -4.67 20.09
CA ASP A 493 8.83 -4.66 21.49
C ASP A 493 7.44 -5.30 21.67
N HIS A 494 7.40 -6.45 22.32
CA HIS A 494 6.18 -7.20 22.61
C HIS A 494 5.16 -6.45 23.47
N SER A 495 5.57 -5.38 24.17
CA SER A 495 4.66 -4.51 24.92
C SER A 495 3.74 -3.70 24.01
N LYS A 496 4.14 -3.51 22.74
CA LYS A 496 3.40 -2.78 21.70
C LYS A 496 2.38 -3.64 20.97
N TYR A 497 2.27 -4.93 21.31
CA TYR A 497 1.38 -5.88 20.63
C TYR A 497 0.10 -6.06 21.42
N HIS A 498 -1.00 -5.57 20.87
CA HIS A 498 -2.33 -5.53 21.47
C HIS A 498 -3.29 -6.45 20.71
N PHE A 499 -4.05 -7.26 21.45
CA PHE A 499 -5.07 -8.14 20.90
C PHE A 499 -6.44 -7.62 21.30
N ILE A 500 -7.28 -7.26 20.33
CA ILE A 500 -8.55 -6.56 20.54
C ILE A 500 -9.76 -7.43 20.21
#